data_AF-A0A8C4RAY6-F1
#
_entry.id   AF-A0A8C4RAY6-F1
#
_cell.length_a   1.000
_cell.length_b   1.000
_cell.length_c   1.000
_cell.angle_alpha   90.00
_cell.angle_beta   90.00
_cell.angle_gamma   90.00
#
_symmetry.space_group_name_H-M   'P 1'
#
loop_
_entity.id
_entity.type
_entity.pdbx_description
1 polymer ?
#
loop_
_entity_poly.entity_id
_entity_poly.type
_entity_poly.pdbx_seq_one_letter_code
_entity_poly.pdbx_strand_id
1 'polypeptide(L)'
;MSDGRDQGRDSCGATADEEFGDFGKRGGDSTAKDERFDSGIASLPEEFPREPTMSDALRERGLDGDTILHLAIIMKVPDAVPLALIQLADDIGILNLQNDLLQTPLHLAVVTERPVVVQKLVESGSAPWIQDMQGNTPLHLACDLTTRACLHAIMHSVPPTALATALRVQNYPKGLTCLHVAIMKQDLSMVEDLLQLGGDIDAWVCFEPLPPFKASQNVAIAFIHIQRPL
;
A
#
# COMPACT_ATOMS: atom_id res chain seq x y z
N MET A 1 4.70 -60.72 -29.18
CA MET A 1 5.03 -61.17 -27.82
C MET A 1 3.76 -61.03 -27.00
N SER A 2 3.11 -62.18 -26.82
CA SER A 2 2.28 -62.59 -25.67
C SER A 2 1.40 -61.55 -24.97
N ASP A 3 0.10 -61.63 -25.30
CA ASP A 3 -0.95 -62.22 -24.46
C ASP A 3 -1.43 -61.55 -23.15
N GLY A 4 -2.76 -61.42 -23.11
CA GLY A 4 -3.62 -61.93 -22.03
C GLY A 4 -4.26 -60.84 -21.17
N ARG A 5 -5.52 -60.44 -21.39
CA ARG A 5 -6.79 -61.10 -20.97
C ARG A 5 -6.81 -61.37 -19.45
N ASP A 6 -7.86 -61.10 -18.69
CA ASP A 6 -9.26 -61.37 -19.00
C ASP A 6 -10.20 -60.68 -18.00
N GLN A 7 -11.47 -60.64 -18.39
CA GLN A 7 -12.63 -60.05 -17.76
C GLN A 7 -13.20 -60.91 -16.61
N GLY A 8 -14.04 -60.30 -15.77
CA GLY A 8 -15.36 -60.89 -15.52
C GLY A 8 -15.75 -61.26 -14.08
N ARG A 9 -16.84 -60.58 -13.65
CA ARG A 9 -18.11 -61.15 -13.15
C ARG A 9 -18.28 -61.52 -11.65
N ASP A 10 -19.28 -60.82 -11.12
CA ASP A 10 -20.53 -61.32 -10.53
C ASP A 10 -20.57 -61.95 -9.11
N SER A 11 -21.34 -61.25 -8.27
CA SER A 11 -22.52 -61.70 -7.52
C SER A 11 -22.40 -62.54 -6.23
N CYS A 12 -23.03 -61.97 -5.19
CA CYS A 12 -23.97 -62.52 -4.21
C CYS A 12 -23.59 -63.74 -3.35
N GLY A 13 -23.86 -63.61 -2.04
CA GLY A 13 -24.03 -64.74 -1.13
C GLY A 13 -24.25 -64.32 0.31
N ALA A 14 -25.51 -64.21 0.71
CA ALA A 14 -25.96 -64.06 2.09
C ALA A 14 -25.81 -65.38 2.88
N THR A 15 -25.68 -65.31 4.21
CA THR A 15 -26.25 -66.30 5.15
C THR A 15 -26.64 -65.61 6.46
N ALA A 16 -27.84 -65.95 6.93
CA ALA A 16 -28.45 -65.67 8.24
C ALA A 16 -28.02 -66.79 9.23
N ASP A 17 -28.39 -66.93 10.51
CA ASP A 17 -29.53 -66.58 11.36
C ASP A 17 -29.07 -66.66 12.83
N GLU A 18 -29.79 -66.06 13.79
CA GLU A 18 -30.45 -66.78 14.91
C GLU A 18 -31.15 -65.84 15.90
N GLU A 19 -32.37 -66.26 16.28
CA GLU A 19 -33.43 -65.60 17.03
C GLU A 19 -33.27 -65.65 18.57
N PHE A 20 -33.99 -64.80 19.33
CA PHE A 20 -35.10 -65.18 20.24
C PHE A 20 -35.49 -64.07 21.23
N GLY A 21 -36.81 -63.88 21.46
CA GLY A 21 -37.33 -63.51 22.80
C GLY A 21 -38.33 -62.35 22.90
N ASP A 22 -39.61 -62.64 22.63
CA ASP A 22 -40.83 -61.85 22.92
C ASP A 22 -41.12 -61.69 24.42
N PHE A 23 -41.69 -60.55 24.86
CA PHE A 23 -42.72 -60.49 25.90
C PHE A 23 -43.38 -59.10 25.97
N GLY A 24 -44.62 -58.98 25.48
CA GLY A 24 -45.46 -57.81 25.69
C GLY A 24 -46.14 -57.76 27.07
N LYS A 25 -46.50 -56.55 27.53
CA LYS A 25 -47.87 -56.15 27.95
C LYS A 25 -47.96 -54.72 28.53
N ARG A 26 -48.88 -53.96 27.91
CA ARG A 26 -49.92 -53.07 28.45
C ARG A 26 -49.64 -52.16 29.67
N GLY A 27 -49.91 -50.87 29.46
CA GLY A 27 -51.01 -50.19 30.14
C GLY A 27 -50.65 -48.93 30.93
N GLY A 28 -51.32 -47.82 30.59
CA GLY A 28 -51.91 -46.95 31.61
C GLY A 28 -51.13 -45.70 32.05
N ASP A 29 -51.57 -44.59 31.46
CA ASP A 29 -51.98 -43.39 32.19
C ASP A 29 -50.90 -42.38 32.64
N SER A 30 -51.45 -41.20 32.91
CA SER A 30 -50.99 -39.88 32.61
C SER A 30 -50.34 -39.16 33.81
N THR A 31 -49.80 -37.99 33.51
CA THR A 31 -49.47 -36.89 34.42
C THR A 31 -48.10 -36.92 35.11
N ALA A 32 -47.11 -36.33 34.45
CA ALA A 32 -46.17 -35.44 35.11
C ALA A 32 -45.78 -34.33 34.13
N LYS A 33 -45.98 -33.08 34.56
CA LYS A 33 -45.59 -31.88 33.83
C LYS A 33 -44.07 -31.79 33.87
N ASP A 34 -43.39 -32.16 32.79
CA ASP A 34 -42.00 -31.78 32.60
C ASP A 34 -41.99 -30.33 32.12
N GLU A 35 -41.76 -29.43 33.08
CA GLU A 35 -41.41 -28.06 32.79
C GLU A 35 -40.15 -28.05 31.94
N ARG A 36 -40.36 -27.63 30.70
CA ARG A 36 -39.38 -27.35 29.68
C ARG A 36 -38.39 -26.31 30.21
N PHE A 37 -37.32 -26.76 30.85
CA PHE A 37 -36.09 -25.98 30.96
C PHE A 37 -35.35 -26.13 29.64
N ASP A 38 -35.81 -25.39 28.62
CA ASP A 38 -35.06 -25.19 27.39
C ASP A 38 -33.81 -24.40 27.80
N SER A 39 -32.71 -25.10 28.06
CA SER A 39 -31.40 -24.47 28.25
C SER A 39 -30.98 -23.90 26.89
N GLY A 40 -31.58 -22.76 26.55
CA GLY A 40 -31.25 -21.93 25.41
C GLY A 40 -29.89 -21.30 25.61
N ILE A 41 -28.84 -22.12 25.67
CA ILE A 41 -27.52 -21.68 25.27
C ILE A 41 -27.52 -21.78 23.76
N ALA A 42 -28.19 -20.80 23.14
CA ALA A 42 -27.90 -20.49 21.76
C ALA A 42 -26.38 -20.34 21.67
N SER A 43 -25.75 -21.19 20.87
CA SER A 43 -24.33 -21.11 20.54
C SER A 43 -24.11 -19.77 19.84
N LEU A 44 -23.90 -18.72 20.64
CA LEU A 44 -23.33 -17.48 20.17
C LEU A 44 -21.94 -17.85 19.63
N PRO A 45 -21.57 -17.45 18.41
CA PRO A 45 -20.19 -17.54 18.00
C PRO A 45 -19.39 -16.64 18.95
N GLU A 46 -18.78 -17.23 19.98
CA GLU A 46 -17.75 -16.56 20.76
C GLU A 46 -16.50 -16.47 19.87
N GLU A 47 -16.54 -15.57 18.88
CA GLU A 47 -15.32 -15.01 18.32
C GLU A 47 -14.70 -14.15 19.43
N PHE A 48 -13.90 -14.77 20.29
CA PHE A 48 -12.97 -14.04 21.15
C PHE A 48 -12.17 -13.08 20.27
N PRO A 49 -12.16 -11.77 20.57
CA PRO A 49 -11.33 -10.82 19.82
C PRO A 49 -9.90 -11.34 19.83
N ARG A 50 -9.31 -11.53 18.64
CA ARG A 50 -7.89 -11.89 18.55
C ARG A 50 -7.10 -10.78 19.21
N GLU A 51 -6.15 -11.14 20.07
CA GLU A 51 -5.19 -10.19 20.64
C GLU A 51 -4.56 -9.38 19.49
N PRO A 52 -4.53 -8.03 19.58
CA PRO A 52 -4.01 -7.20 18.51
C PRO A 52 -2.54 -7.55 18.27
N THR A 53 -2.20 -7.89 17.03
CA THR A 53 -0.82 -8.19 16.65
C THR A 53 -0.01 -6.89 16.58
N MET A 54 1.33 -6.99 16.63
CA MET A 54 2.20 -5.82 16.43
C MET A 54 1.89 -5.12 15.09
N SER A 55 1.59 -5.90 14.05
CA SER A 55 1.22 -5.39 12.73
C SER A 55 -0.15 -4.70 12.73
N ASP A 56 -1.06 -5.03 13.65
CA ASP A 56 -2.33 -4.32 13.84
C ASP A 56 -2.10 -2.97 14.52
N ALA A 57 -1.26 -2.94 15.56
CA ALA A 57 -0.89 -1.71 16.25
C ALA A 57 -0.20 -0.69 15.30
N LEU A 58 0.61 -1.17 14.34
CA LEU A 58 1.23 -0.30 13.33
C LEU A 58 0.21 0.29 12.32
N ARG A 59 -0.96 -0.34 12.16
CA ARG A 59 -2.03 0.11 11.26
C ARG A 59 -3.05 1.02 11.95
N GLU A 60 -3.02 1.10 13.27
CA GLU A 60 -3.90 1.98 14.02
C GLU A 60 -3.73 3.43 13.55
N ARG A 61 -4.87 4.11 13.38
CA ARG A 61 -4.95 5.48 12.90
C ARG A 61 -5.40 6.38 14.05
N GLY A 62 -4.68 7.47 14.24
CA GLY A 62 -5.01 8.53 15.18
C GLY A 62 -6.16 9.42 14.69
N LEU A 63 -6.30 10.58 15.33
CA LEU A 63 -7.38 11.53 15.07
C LEU A 63 -7.37 12.12 13.65
N ASP A 64 -6.18 12.28 13.06
CA ASP A 64 -5.98 12.84 11.71
C ASP A 64 -5.68 11.75 10.66
N GLY A 65 -6.02 10.49 10.97
CA GLY A 65 -5.68 9.34 10.14
C GLY A 65 -4.21 8.92 10.20
N ASP A 66 -3.39 9.64 10.97
CA ASP A 66 -1.96 9.39 11.13
C ASP A 66 -1.69 8.07 11.86
N THR A 67 -0.81 7.25 11.29
CA THR A 67 -0.25 6.07 11.97
C THR A 67 0.90 6.48 12.89
N ILE A 68 1.36 5.56 13.74
CA ILE A 68 2.54 5.80 14.59
C ILE A 68 3.79 6.20 13.78
N LEU A 69 3.91 5.71 12.55
CA LEU A 69 5.01 6.09 11.65
C LEU A 69 4.86 7.53 11.13
N HIS A 70 3.65 7.98 10.81
CA HIS A 70 3.41 9.40 10.46
C HIS A 70 3.82 10.32 11.60
N LEU A 71 3.36 9.99 12.82
CA LEU A 71 3.66 10.76 14.04
C LEU A 71 5.16 10.81 14.32
N ALA A 72 5.87 9.69 14.25
CA ALA A 72 7.32 9.65 14.45
C ALA A 72 8.07 10.54 13.44
N ILE A 73 7.57 10.63 12.20
CA ILE A 73 8.20 11.46 11.17
C ILE A 73 7.95 12.94 11.44
N ILE A 74 6.69 13.34 11.61
CA ILE A 74 6.29 14.76 11.77
C ILE A 74 6.77 15.37 13.10
N MET A 75 6.81 14.58 14.17
CA MET A 75 7.34 15.01 15.47
C MET A 75 8.86 15.16 15.47
N LYS A 76 9.55 14.79 14.37
CA LYS A 76 11.02 14.85 14.23
C LYS A 76 11.76 14.16 15.37
N VAL A 77 11.23 13.03 15.86
CA VAL A 77 11.94 12.19 16.83
C VAL A 77 13.22 11.63 16.18
N PRO A 78 14.23 11.20 16.95
CA PRO A 78 15.49 10.69 16.40
C PRO A 78 15.26 9.59 15.35
N ASP A 79 16.02 9.61 14.24
CA ASP A 79 15.85 8.70 13.09
C ASP A 79 15.78 7.22 13.50
N ALA A 80 16.44 6.82 14.58
CA ALA A 80 16.36 5.46 15.12
C ALA A 80 14.92 4.94 15.30
N VAL A 81 13.97 5.80 15.70
CA VAL A 81 12.57 5.40 15.94
C VAL A 81 11.83 5.10 14.63
N PRO A 82 11.69 6.02 13.65
CA PRO A 82 11.05 5.68 12.39
C PRO A 82 11.79 4.57 11.64
N LEU A 83 13.12 4.49 11.71
CA LEU A 83 13.86 3.38 11.10
C LEU A 83 13.49 2.02 11.71
N ALA A 84 13.36 1.94 13.04
CA ALA A 84 12.92 0.71 13.71
C ALA A 84 11.47 0.36 13.36
N LEU A 85 10.57 1.36 13.29
CA LEU A 85 9.19 1.15 12.87
C LEU A 85 9.08 0.64 11.43
N ILE A 86 9.92 1.16 10.52
CA ILE A 86 9.97 0.69 9.12
C ILE A 86 10.49 -0.74 9.05
N GLN A 87 11.50 -1.10 9.84
CA GLN A 87 12.03 -2.47 9.91
C GLN A 87 11.02 -3.47 10.47
N LEU A 88 10.16 -3.01 11.38
CA LEU A 88 9.10 -3.81 11.99
C LEU A 88 7.85 -3.92 11.11
N ALA A 89 7.74 -3.12 10.05
CA ALA A 89 6.63 -3.22 9.12
C ALA A 89 6.83 -4.44 8.21
N ASP A 90 6.14 -5.54 8.53
CA ASP A 90 6.21 -6.80 7.77
C ASP A 90 5.46 -6.72 6.42
N ASP A 91 4.63 -5.68 6.25
CA ASP A 91 3.80 -5.44 5.07
C ASP A 91 4.04 -4.03 4.51
N ILE A 92 4.35 -3.97 3.21
CA ILE A 92 4.52 -2.73 2.44
C ILE A 92 3.26 -1.87 2.50
N GLY A 93 2.08 -2.48 2.65
CA GLY A 93 0.81 -1.78 2.84
C GLY A 93 0.84 -0.79 4.00
N ILE A 94 1.56 -1.08 5.09
CA ILE A 94 1.71 -0.21 6.25
C ILE A 94 2.47 1.07 5.89
N LEU A 95 3.53 0.95 5.09
CA LEU A 95 4.38 2.07 4.65
C LEU A 95 3.68 2.98 3.63
N ASN A 96 2.58 2.51 3.04
CA ASN A 96 1.79 3.22 2.03
C ASN A 96 0.45 3.73 2.58
N LEU A 97 0.17 3.53 3.87
CA LEU A 97 -1.03 4.08 4.49
C LEU A 97 -1.04 5.59 4.35
N GLN A 98 -2.22 6.12 4.01
CA GLN A 98 -2.46 7.53 3.84
C GLN A 98 -3.25 8.07 5.03
N ASN A 99 -2.82 9.22 5.56
CA ASN A 99 -3.57 9.98 6.55
C ASN A 99 -4.75 10.74 5.91
N ASP A 100 -5.44 11.58 6.68
CA ASP A 100 -6.63 12.31 6.20
C ASP A 100 -6.31 13.37 5.13
N LEU A 101 -5.03 13.74 4.97
CA LEU A 101 -4.53 14.59 3.88
C LEU A 101 -4.00 13.77 2.70
N LEU A 102 -4.31 12.48 2.65
CA LEU A 102 -3.78 11.52 1.69
C LEU A 102 -2.24 11.44 1.67
N GLN A 103 -1.58 11.91 2.73
CA GLN A 103 -0.12 11.88 2.80
C GLN A 103 0.31 10.51 3.31
N THR A 104 1.31 9.93 2.65
CA THR A 104 2.00 8.74 3.14
C THR A 104 3.17 9.14 4.06
N PRO A 105 3.74 8.20 4.83
CA PRO A 105 4.97 8.45 5.58
C PRO A 105 6.10 9.02 4.72
N LEU A 106 6.18 8.61 3.44
CA LEU A 106 7.18 9.11 2.49
C LEU A 106 6.96 10.59 2.14
N HIS A 107 5.71 11.06 2.03
CA HIS A 107 5.43 12.50 1.86
C HIS A 107 5.93 13.29 3.06
N LEU A 108 5.59 12.84 4.28
CA LEU A 108 6.01 13.52 5.50
C LEU A 108 7.53 13.50 5.69
N ALA A 109 8.21 12.44 5.28
CA ALA A 109 9.67 12.34 5.37
C ALA A 109 10.37 13.38 4.46
N VAL A 110 9.79 13.66 3.29
CA VAL A 110 10.26 14.73 2.40
C VAL A 110 9.95 16.10 2.97
N VAL A 111 8.72 16.33 3.47
CA VAL A 111 8.31 17.62 4.08
C VAL A 111 9.14 17.96 5.31
N THR A 112 9.54 16.95 6.08
CA THR A 112 10.38 17.13 7.26
C THR A 112 11.88 17.18 6.96
N GLU A 113 12.27 17.04 5.68
CA GLU A 113 13.65 17.06 5.16
C GLU A 113 14.55 15.97 5.76
N ARG A 114 14.05 14.74 5.83
CA ARG A 114 14.73 13.60 6.47
C ARG A 114 15.22 12.57 5.43
N PRO A 115 16.33 12.81 4.72
CA PRO A 115 16.77 11.95 3.62
C PRO A 115 17.08 10.51 4.05
N VAL A 116 17.54 10.31 5.29
CA VAL A 116 17.83 8.97 5.83
C VAL A 116 16.55 8.14 5.96
N VAL A 117 15.47 8.75 6.46
CA VAL A 117 14.16 8.09 6.59
C VAL A 117 13.54 7.87 5.21
N VAL A 118 13.67 8.84 4.30
CA VAL A 118 13.24 8.73 2.89
C VAL A 118 13.91 7.54 2.22
N GLN A 119 15.25 7.43 2.30
CA GLN A 119 16.01 6.33 1.75
C GLN A 119 15.48 5.00 2.30
N LYS A 120 15.33 4.89 3.63
CA LYS A 120 14.91 3.64 4.25
C LYS A 120 13.49 3.23 3.85
N LEU A 121 12.56 4.18 3.76
CA LEU A 121 11.19 3.91 3.32
C LEU A 121 11.16 3.33 1.91
N VAL A 122 11.92 3.93 0.99
CA VAL A 122 11.98 3.50 -0.40
C VAL A 122 12.67 2.13 -0.52
N GLU A 123 13.79 1.92 0.17
CA GLU A 123 14.47 0.61 0.23
C GLU A 123 13.56 -0.50 0.77
N SER A 124 12.62 -0.14 1.64
CA SER A 124 11.64 -1.06 2.23
C SER A 124 10.39 -1.25 1.35
N GLY A 125 10.39 -0.73 0.13
CA GLY A 125 9.34 -0.94 -0.87
C GLY A 125 8.20 0.08 -0.83
N SER A 126 8.34 1.20 -0.09
CA SER A 126 7.34 2.27 -0.12
C SER A 126 7.17 2.84 -1.54
N ALA A 127 5.93 3.12 -1.93
CA ALA A 127 5.58 3.54 -3.28
C ALA A 127 5.77 5.07 -3.47
N PRO A 128 6.75 5.51 -4.28
CA PRO A 128 7.02 6.94 -4.53
C PRO A 128 6.02 7.62 -5.49
N TRP A 129 5.02 6.90 -6.01
CA TRP A 129 4.03 7.41 -6.97
C TRP A 129 2.67 7.72 -6.34
N ILE A 130 2.48 7.41 -5.05
CA ILE A 130 1.23 7.74 -4.34
C ILE A 130 1.11 9.26 -4.28
N GLN A 131 -0.11 9.77 -4.47
CA GLN A 131 -0.42 11.19 -4.49
C GLN A 131 -1.12 11.63 -3.20
N ASP A 132 -0.78 12.81 -2.69
CA ASP A 132 -1.50 13.49 -1.62
C ASP A 132 -2.81 14.14 -2.09
N MET A 133 -3.50 14.86 -1.20
CA MET A 133 -4.76 15.56 -1.51
C MET A 133 -4.64 16.60 -2.63
N GLN A 134 -3.44 17.11 -2.91
CA GLN A 134 -3.17 18.02 -4.02
C GLN A 134 -2.62 17.29 -5.26
N GLY A 135 -2.69 15.96 -5.30
CA GLY A 135 -2.11 15.20 -6.39
C GLY A 135 -0.58 15.18 -6.40
N ASN A 136 0.09 15.74 -5.40
CA ASN A 136 1.55 15.76 -5.37
C ASN A 136 2.06 14.39 -4.95
N THR A 137 3.05 13.89 -5.67
CA THR A 137 3.87 12.76 -5.20
C THR A 137 4.99 13.26 -4.30
N PRO A 138 5.70 12.39 -3.56
CA PRO A 138 6.88 12.80 -2.79
C PRO A 138 7.96 13.49 -3.65
N LEU A 139 8.06 13.15 -4.95
CA LEU A 139 8.95 13.86 -5.88
C LEU A 139 8.49 15.29 -6.18
N HIS A 140 7.18 15.54 -6.30
CA HIS A 140 6.66 16.91 -6.45
C HIS A 140 7.00 17.75 -5.22
N LEU A 141 6.83 17.18 -4.02
CA LEU A 141 7.18 17.86 -2.77
C LEU A 141 8.68 18.13 -2.65
N ALA A 142 9.53 17.17 -3.05
CA ALA A 142 10.98 17.36 -3.04
C ALA A 142 11.39 18.51 -3.99
N CYS A 143 10.71 18.63 -5.13
CA CYS A 143 10.90 19.73 -6.07
C CYS A 143 10.39 21.06 -5.54
N ASP A 144 9.21 21.06 -4.92
CA ASP A 144 8.60 22.27 -4.38
C ASP A 144 9.40 22.86 -3.21
N LEU A 145 9.97 21.99 -2.38
CA LEU A 145 10.79 22.33 -1.22
C LEU A 145 12.27 22.50 -1.55
N THR A 146 12.70 22.26 -2.80
CA THR A 146 14.11 22.32 -3.24
C THR A 146 15.05 21.40 -2.43
N THR A 147 14.54 20.28 -1.93
CA THR A 147 15.26 19.34 -1.06
C THR A 147 16.02 18.29 -1.88
N ARG A 148 17.14 18.69 -2.49
CA ARG A 148 17.96 17.80 -3.36
C ARG A 148 18.38 16.50 -2.68
N ALA A 149 18.68 16.52 -1.38
CA ALA A 149 19.05 15.31 -0.64
C ALA A 149 17.90 14.28 -0.58
N CYS A 150 16.67 14.72 -0.36
CA CYS A 150 15.49 13.84 -0.37
C CYS A 150 15.19 13.35 -1.79
N LEU A 151 15.34 14.23 -2.79
CA LEU A 151 15.19 13.88 -4.20
C LEU A 151 16.17 12.78 -4.62
N HIS A 152 17.47 12.94 -4.31
CA HIS A 152 18.49 11.91 -4.56
C HIS A 152 18.21 10.62 -3.79
N ALA A 153 17.79 10.71 -2.52
CA ALA A 153 17.44 9.53 -1.72
C ALA A 153 16.31 8.71 -2.35
N ILE A 154 15.28 9.37 -2.90
CA ILE A 154 14.21 8.69 -3.66
C ILE A 154 14.80 8.13 -4.96
N MET A 155 15.47 8.95 -5.76
CA MET A 155 15.93 8.57 -7.10
C MET A 155 16.92 7.41 -7.12
N HIS A 156 17.84 7.34 -6.15
CA HIS A 156 18.84 6.27 -6.09
C HIS A 156 18.29 4.96 -5.51
N SER A 157 17.21 5.04 -4.73
CA SER A 157 16.66 3.88 -4.02
C SER A 157 15.45 3.26 -4.73
N VAL A 158 14.81 4.00 -5.63
CA VAL A 158 13.64 3.54 -6.40
C VAL A 158 14.09 2.71 -7.63
N PRO A 159 13.47 1.56 -7.93
CA PRO A 159 13.76 0.82 -9.15
C PRO A 159 13.36 1.64 -10.41
N PRO A 160 14.10 1.54 -11.53
CA PRO A 160 13.89 2.41 -12.70
C PRO A 160 12.45 2.45 -13.25
N THR A 161 11.74 1.33 -13.16
CA THR A 161 10.33 1.20 -13.59
C THR A 161 9.37 2.02 -12.74
N ALA A 162 9.56 2.00 -11.41
CA ALA A 162 8.80 2.80 -10.47
C ALA A 162 9.14 4.29 -10.58
N LEU A 163 10.41 4.61 -10.84
CA LEU A 163 10.86 5.99 -11.02
C LEU A 163 10.22 6.62 -12.26
N ALA A 164 10.22 5.91 -13.39
CA ALA A 164 9.56 6.37 -14.61
C ALA A 164 8.05 6.62 -14.40
N THR A 165 7.39 5.80 -13.58
CA THR A 165 5.98 6.01 -13.23
C THR A 165 5.81 7.28 -12.39
N ALA A 166 6.62 7.45 -11.34
CA ALA A 166 6.54 8.60 -10.44
C ALA A 166 6.84 9.95 -11.14
N LEU A 167 7.76 9.98 -12.12
CA LEU A 167 8.10 11.19 -12.90
C LEU A 167 6.97 11.66 -13.82
N ARG A 168 6.07 10.76 -14.22
CA ARG A 168 4.97 11.05 -15.16
C ARG A 168 3.68 11.47 -14.47
N VAL A 169 3.60 11.31 -13.14
CA VAL A 169 2.41 11.69 -12.37
C VAL A 169 2.23 13.21 -12.46
N GLN A 170 0.98 13.65 -12.59
CA GLN A 170 0.60 15.06 -12.62
C GLN A 170 -0.17 15.41 -11.35
N ASN A 171 0.13 16.56 -10.76
CA ASN A 171 -0.57 17.06 -9.59
C ASN A 171 -1.90 17.75 -9.95
N TYR A 172 -2.71 18.08 -8.92
CA TYR A 172 -3.99 18.75 -9.05
C TYR A 172 -3.98 20.09 -8.29
N PRO A 173 -4.70 21.13 -8.77
CA PRO A 173 -5.45 21.18 -10.03
C PRO A 173 -4.60 21.56 -11.25
N LYS A 174 -3.29 21.79 -11.09
CA LYS A 174 -2.45 22.41 -12.13
C LYS A 174 -1.97 21.44 -13.22
N GLY A 175 -2.10 20.13 -13.02
CA GLY A 175 -1.65 19.13 -13.99
C GLY A 175 -0.13 19.14 -14.21
N LEU A 176 0.66 19.55 -13.21
CA LEU A 176 2.11 19.69 -13.35
C LEU A 176 2.81 18.40 -12.95
N THR A 177 3.86 18.02 -13.68
CA THR A 177 4.81 16.99 -13.25
C THR A 177 5.86 17.59 -12.29
N CYS A 178 6.64 16.74 -11.63
CA CYS A 178 7.70 17.20 -10.73
C CYS A 178 8.75 18.07 -11.44
N LEU A 179 9.07 17.78 -12.71
CA LEU A 179 9.97 18.59 -13.52
C LEU A 179 9.43 20.02 -13.74
N HIS A 180 8.13 20.18 -14.00
CA HIS A 180 7.53 21.50 -14.09
C HIS A 180 7.63 22.28 -12.79
N VAL A 181 7.44 21.60 -11.65
CA VAL A 181 7.58 22.22 -10.32
C VAL A 181 9.02 22.69 -10.10
N ALA A 182 10.03 21.88 -10.42
CA ALA A 182 11.45 22.26 -10.32
C ALA A 182 11.80 23.47 -11.19
N ILE A 183 11.27 23.51 -12.43
CA ILE A 183 11.44 24.65 -13.35
C ILE A 183 10.79 25.92 -12.78
N MET A 184 9.58 25.82 -12.21
CA MET A 184 8.90 26.96 -11.59
C MET A 184 9.66 27.50 -10.38
N LYS A 185 10.38 26.63 -9.65
CA LYS A 185 11.25 26.99 -8.53
C LYS A 185 12.60 27.58 -8.97
N GLN A 186 12.92 27.53 -10.26
CA GLN A 186 14.18 27.98 -10.85
C GLN A 186 15.42 27.27 -10.28
N ASP A 187 15.25 26.05 -9.77
CA ASP A 187 16.36 25.21 -9.29
C ASP A 187 16.93 24.38 -10.44
N LEU A 188 17.96 24.93 -11.07
CA LEU A 188 18.57 24.34 -12.26
C LEU A 188 19.30 23.04 -11.97
N SER A 189 19.96 22.94 -10.81
CA SER A 189 20.66 21.73 -10.43
C SER A 189 19.68 20.58 -10.21
N MET A 190 18.51 20.88 -9.63
CA MET A 190 17.44 19.90 -9.50
C MET A 190 16.82 19.52 -10.84
N VAL A 191 16.67 20.48 -11.76
CA VAL A 191 16.24 20.19 -13.14
C VAL A 191 17.25 19.29 -13.85
N GLU A 192 18.55 19.57 -13.75
CA GLU A 192 19.61 18.72 -14.31
C GLU A 192 19.55 17.29 -13.76
N ASP A 193 19.40 17.14 -12.43
CA ASP A 193 19.27 15.83 -11.78
C ASP A 193 18.05 15.04 -12.31
N LEU A 194 16.90 15.71 -12.48
CA LEU A 194 15.67 15.11 -13.02
C LEU A 194 15.81 14.72 -14.50
N LEU A 195 16.50 15.53 -15.30
CA LEU A 195 16.72 15.26 -16.72
C LEU A 195 17.67 14.09 -16.95
N GLN A 196 18.73 13.98 -16.14
CA GLN A 196 19.70 12.89 -16.24
C GLN A 196 19.05 11.51 -16.03
N LEU A 197 17.92 11.46 -15.32
CA LEU A 197 17.22 10.24 -14.95
C LEU A 197 15.95 9.96 -15.78
N GLY A 198 15.74 10.71 -16.87
CA GLY A 198 14.67 10.44 -17.83
C GLY A 198 13.38 11.22 -17.60
N GLY A 199 13.43 12.36 -16.92
CA GLY A 199 12.31 13.30 -16.84
C GLY A 199 11.88 13.79 -18.23
N ASP A 200 10.60 13.61 -18.56
CA ASP A 200 10.04 14.04 -19.83
C ASP A 200 9.78 15.55 -19.85
N ILE A 201 10.56 16.27 -20.67
CA ILE A 201 10.42 17.72 -20.88
C ILE A 201 9.12 18.05 -21.62
N ASP A 202 8.58 17.11 -22.41
CA ASP A 202 7.43 17.34 -23.29
C ASP A 202 6.09 16.97 -22.63
N ALA A 203 6.09 16.63 -21.34
CA ALA A 203 4.86 16.33 -20.61
C ALA A 203 3.88 17.52 -20.66
N TRP A 204 2.66 17.26 -21.12
CA TRP A 204 1.63 18.28 -21.35
C TRP A 204 1.04 18.74 -20.02
N VAL A 205 0.94 20.05 -19.82
CA VAL A 205 0.31 20.66 -18.64
C VAL A 205 -1.17 20.95 -18.89
N CYS A 206 -2.00 20.73 -17.88
CA CYS A 206 -3.43 21.07 -17.94
C CYS A 206 -3.62 22.53 -17.49
N PHE A 207 -3.67 23.46 -18.45
CA PHE A 207 -3.94 24.87 -18.19
C PHE A 207 -5.29 25.23 -18.82
N GLU A 208 -6.39 25.24 -18.07
CA GLU A 208 -7.66 25.75 -18.60
C GLU A 208 -7.74 27.29 -18.50
N PRO A 209 -8.25 28.00 -19.54
CA PRO A 209 -8.84 27.51 -20.79
C PRO A 209 -7.94 27.82 -22.00
N LEU A 210 -6.76 27.21 -22.08
CA LEU A 210 -5.94 27.24 -23.29
C LEU A 210 -5.66 25.79 -23.76
N PRO A 211 -5.53 25.54 -25.07
CA PRO A 211 -5.23 24.21 -25.60
C PRO A 211 -3.95 23.66 -24.96
N PRO A 212 -3.74 22.31 -24.96
CA PRO A 212 -2.59 21.67 -24.31
C PRO A 212 -1.30 22.40 -24.67
N PHE A 213 -0.79 23.19 -23.72
CA PHE A 213 0.37 24.03 -23.96
C PHE A 213 1.58 23.12 -23.88
N LYS A 214 2.26 22.94 -25.00
CA LYS A 214 3.55 22.27 -25.02
C LYS A 214 4.48 23.13 -24.14
N ALA A 215 5.24 22.53 -23.22
CA ALA A 215 6.33 23.24 -22.53
C ALA A 215 7.43 23.75 -23.51
N SER A 216 7.23 23.59 -24.82
CA SER A 216 8.05 24.13 -25.88
C SER A 216 7.72 25.60 -26.17
N GLN A 217 8.51 26.52 -25.61
CA GLN A 217 9.48 27.28 -26.42
C GLN A 217 10.27 28.34 -25.63
N ASN A 218 9.82 28.83 -24.47
CA ASN A 218 10.52 29.97 -23.83
C ASN A 218 11.22 29.68 -22.48
N VAL A 219 11.08 28.50 -21.87
CA VAL A 219 11.75 28.20 -20.59
C VAL A 219 12.83 27.12 -20.72
N ALA A 220 12.63 26.12 -21.58
CA ALA A 220 13.68 25.15 -21.93
C ALA A 220 14.87 25.79 -22.70
N ILE A 221 14.64 26.89 -23.43
CA ILE A 221 15.65 27.54 -24.29
C ILE A 221 16.58 28.48 -23.51
N ALA A 222 16.17 29.04 -22.36
CA ALA A 222 17.00 30.03 -21.67
C ALA A 222 18.18 29.41 -20.88
N PHE A 223 18.14 28.14 -20.50
CA PHE A 223 19.19 27.53 -19.67
C PHE A 223 20.05 26.46 -20.36
N ILE A 224 19.55 25.78 -21.40
CA ILE A 224 20.39 24.87 -22.20
C ILE A 224 21.47 25.66 -23.00
N HIS A 225 21.28 26.96 -23.22
CA HIS A 225 22.25 27.82 -23.92
C HIS A 225 23.48 28.25 -23.09
N ILE A 226 23.59 27.91 -21.79
CA ILE A 226 24.74 28.34 -20.96
C ILE A 226 25.83 27.24 -20.82
N GLN A 227 25.60 26.01 -21.29
CA GLN A 227 26.55 24.88 -21.11
C GLN A 227 27.20 24.34 -22.42
N ARG A 228 27.53 25.21 -23.38
CA ARG A 228 28.58 24.91 -24.38
C ARG A 228 29.41 26.16 -24.71
N PRO A 229 30.58 26.40 -24.07
CA PRO A 229 31.61 27.20 -24.71
C PRO A 229 32.22 26.43 -25.89
N LEU A 230 32.55 27.17 -26.95
CA LEU A 230 33.14 26.71 -28.22
C LEU A 230 34.45 25.93 -28.04
#